data_AF-A0A3M2C4H6-F1
#
_entry.id   AF-A0A3M2C4H6-F1
#
_cell.length_a   1.000
_cell.length_b   1.000
_cell.length_c   1.000
_cell.angle_alpha   90.00
_cell.angle_beta   90.00
_cell.angle_gamma   90.00
#
_symmetry.space_group_name_H-M   'P 1'
#
loop_
_entity.id
_entity.type
_entity.pdbx_description
1 polymer ?
#
loop_
_entity_poly.entity_id
_entity_poly.type
_entity_poly.pdbx_seq_one_letter_code
_entity_poly.pdbx_strand_id
1 'polypeptide(L)'
;MHERLAGVPPSVTVLNDMTTKIAAGQTTAAAMVAMSNRHFYDTTLKTWVTPWTNEAQSVFEPLNDFTATVIGMIRDDVPFNTVLSGDILYIGQSVSLPTYSYSNNSHYQAIEDQGLDLSSELKRVSQSQITGLPANATAGVLTTRAAAKAFFSGGTNRAMLRFTMMNFMCTDLEQIQDNTRPTDRIRQDVSRSPGGDSRLFLNACAGCHSGMDPLVQAFAYYDYDDAKGSLVYTANQVQPKYLINSNNFKPGYITTDDHWDNYWRHGPNRRLQWDSSLPGNGNGARSLGKELENSHQFA
;
A
#
# COMPACT_ATOMS: atom_id res chain seq x y z
N MET A 1 -16.88 20.89 -13.75
CA MET A 1 -16.88 19.81 -12.73
C MET A 1 -16.76 18.45 -13.38
N HIS A 2 -17.69 18.05 -14.27
CA HIS A 2 -17.67 16.73 -14.93
C HIS A 2 -16.33 16.40 -15.60
N GLU A 3 -15.82 17.28 -16.47
CA GLU A 3 -14.52 17.08 -17.15
C GLU A 3 -13.35 16.87 -16.18
N ARG A 4 -13.38 17.50 -15.00
CA ARG A 4 -12.32 17.34 -14.00
C ARG A 4 -12.39 16.00 -13.26
N LEU A 5 -13.59 15.44 -13.13
CA LEU A 5 -13.81 14.16 -12.46
C LEU A 5 -13.69 13.01 -13.45
N ALA A 6 -14.46 13.04 -14.54
CA ALA A 6 -14.51 11.95 -15.53
C ALA A 6 -13.45 12.06 -16.65
N GLY A 7 -12.69 13.17 -16.74
CA GLY A 7 -11.70 13.37 -17.80
C GLY A 7 -12.29 13.67 -19.20
N VAL A 8 -13.62 13.71 -19.33
CA VAL A 8 -14.34 13.95 -20.60
C VAL A 8 -15.52 14.93 -20.41
N PRO A 9 -15.97 15.62 -21.48
CA PRO A 9 -17.17 16.46 -21.43
C PRO A 9 -18.44 15.65 -21.09
N PRO A 10 -19.40 16.23 -20.35
CA PRO A 10 -20.69 15.59 -20.10
C PRO A 10 -21.55 15.56 -21.37
N SER A 11 -22.47 14.59 -21.46
CA SER A 11 -23.60 14.70 -22.38
C SER A 11 -24.52 15.86 -21.98
N VAL A 12 -25.35 16.35 -22.90
CA VAL A 12 -26.32 17.43 -22.61
C VAL A 12 -27.22 17.07 -21.43
N THR A 13 -27.68 15.82 -21.36
CA THR A 13 -28.51 15.33 -20.25
C THR A 13 -27.77 15.39 -18.91
N VAL A 14 -26.53 14.90 -18.87
CA VAL A 14 -25.70 14.93 -17.65
C VAL A 14 -25.40 16.37 -17.23
N LEU A 15 -25.09 17.24 -18.19
CA LEU A 15 -24.83 18.65 -17.93
C LEU A 15 -26.05 19.35 -17.31
N ASN A 16 -27.25 19.11 -17.84
CA ASN A 16 -28.49 19.70 -17.34
C ASN A 16 -28.84 19.20 -15.93
N ASP A 17 -28.68 17.90 -15.67
CA ASP A 17 -28.90 17.33 -14.34
C ASP A 17 -27.91 17.90 -13.31
N MET A 18 -26.62 17.92 -13.65
CA MET A 18 -25.59 18.52 -12.79
C MET A 18 -25.85 20.01 -12.53
N THR A 19 -26.25 20.77 -13.55
CA THR A 19 -26.57 22.21 -13.42
C THR A 19 -27.75 22.43 -12.46
N THR A 20 -28.79 21.60 -12.57
CA THR A 20 -29.96 21.64 -11.69
C THR A 20 -29.56 21.37 -10.23
N LYS A 21 -28.75 20.32 -10.00
CA LYS A 21 -28.26 19.98 -8.66
C LYS A 21 -27.41 21.10 -8.06
N ILE A 22 -26.50 21.70 -8.84
CA ILE A 22 -25.67 22.82 -8.39
C ILE A 22 -26.53 24.04 -8.04
N ALA A 23 -27.52 24.39 -8.88
CA ALA A 23 -28.44 25.50 -8.61
C ALA A 23 -29.27 25.27 -7.33
N ALA A 24 -29.55 24.01 -6.98
CA ALA A 24 -30.20 23.61 -5.74
C ALA A 24 -29.25 23.50 -4.52
N GLY A 25 -27.97 23.86 -4.66
CA GLY A 25 -26.96 23.74 -3.59
C GLY A 25 -26.47 22.30 -3.33
N GLN A 26 -26.83 21.34 -4.19
CA GLN A 26 -26.51 19.91 -4.06
C GLN A 26 -25.23 19.54 -4.82
N THR A 27 -24.12 20.24 -4.54
CA THR A 27 -22.84 20.08 -5.27
C THR A 27 -22.27 18.67 -5.19
N THR A 28 -22.36 18.00 -4.03
CA THR A 28 -21.93 16.60 -3.88
C THR A 28 -22.74 15.66 -4.77
N ALA A 29 -24.05 15.85 -4.86
CA ALA A 29 -24.89 15.02 -5.73
C ALA A 29 -24.55 15.23 -7.22
N ALA A 30 -24.20 16.47 -7.62
CA ALA A 30 -23.70 16.74 -8.97
C ALA A 30 -22.36 16.03 -9.24
N ALA A 31 -21.46 15.98 -8.24
CA ALA A 31 -20.20 15.25 -8.36
C ALA A 31 -20.42 13.74 -8.50
N MET A 32 -21.36 13.15 -7.75
CA MET A 32 -21.73 11.74 -7.88
C MET A 32 -22.26 11.39 -9.28
N VAL A 33 -23.03 12.29 -9.91
CA VAL A 33 -23.48 12.12 -11.30
C VAL A 33 -22.30 12.13 -12.27
N ALA A 34 -21.29 12.99 -12.06
CA ALA A 34 -20.10 12.96 -12.89
C ALA A 34 -19.28 11.67 -12.70
N MET A 35 -19.17 11.20 -11.46
CA MET A 35 -18.44 9.97 -11.12
C MET A 35 -19.13 8.69 -11.60
N SER A 36 -20.41 8.73 -11.99
CA SER A 36 -21.07 7.57 -12.59
C SER A 36 -20.63 7.29 -14.04
N ASN A 37 -19.81 8.16 -14.63
CA ASN A 37 -19.23 7.95 -15.95
C ASN A 37 -18.07 6.94 -15.86
N ARG A 38 -18.06 5.92 -16.72
CA ARG A 38 -16.98 4.91 -16.76
C ARG A 38 -15.56 5.48 -16.80
N HIS A 39 -15.36 6.63 -17.46
CA HIS A 39 -14.04 7.26 -17.57
C HIS A 39 -13.50 7.75 -16.21
N PHE A 40 -14.37 8.00 -15.22
CA PHE A 40 -13.93 8.23 -13.86
C PHE A 40 -13.13 7.03 -13.32
N TYR A 41 -13.58 5.81 -13.59
CA TYR A 41 -12.92 4.59 -13.13
C TYR A 41 -11.77 4.17 -14.05
N ASP A 42 -12.04 4.09 -15.35
CA ASP A 42 -11.13 3.56 -16.37
C ASP A 42 -9.91 4.46 -16.59
N THR A 43 -10.07 5.77 -16.39
CA THR A 43 -9.03 6.76 -16.68
C THR A 43 -8.63 7.50 -15.43
N THR A 44 -9.55 8.22 -14.76
CA THR A 44 -9.18 9.09 -13.64
C THR A 44 -8.63 8.31 -12.45
N LEU A 45 -9.40 7.34 -11.92
CA LEU A 45 -8.97 6.55 -10.77
C LEU A 45 -7.79 5.64 -11.12
N LYS A 46 -7.78 4.99 -12.29
CA LYS A 46 -6.64 4.21 -12.75
C LYS A 46 -5.36 5.06 -12.74
N THR A 47 -5.37 6.21 -13.42
CA THR A 47 -4.20 7.11 -13.50
C THR A 47 -3.78 7.61 -12.12
N TRP A 48 -4.74 7.88 -11.23
CA TRP A 48 -4.48 8.38 -9.89
C TRP A 48 -3.81 7.33 -8.98
N VAL A 49 -4.23 6.07 -9.08
CA VAL A 49 -3.77 4.99 -8.20
C VAL A 49 -2.52 4.29 -8.74
N THR A 50 -2.35 4.18 -10.06
CA THR A 50 -1.22 3.46 -10.68
C THR A 50 0.17 3.87 -10.13
N PRO A 51 0.48 5.16 -9.87
CA PRO A 51 1.73 5.56 -9.23
C PRO A 51 2.01 4.92 -7.87
N TRP A 52 0.98 4.46 -7.14
CA TRP A 52 1.14 3.84 -5.84
C TRP A 52 1.66 2.39 -5.93
N THR A 53 1.62 1.80 -7.12
CA THR A 53 1.88 0.37 -7.34
C THR A 53 3.27 0.08 -7.92
N ASN A 54 4.13 1.10 -8.06
CA ASN A 54 5.46 0.96 -8.64
C ASN A 54 6.44 1.99 -8.06
N GLU A 55 7.73 1.61 -7.98
CA GLU A 55 8.76 2.48 -7.39
C GLU A 55 9.03 3.77 -8.18
N ALA A 56 8.80 3.74 -9.50
CA ALA A 56 8.97 4.90 -10.37
C ALA A 56 7.85 5.94 -10.25
N GLN A 57 6.78 5.62 -9.50
CA GLN A 57 5.55 6.42 -9.39
C GLN A 57 4.98 6.80 -10.77
N SER A 58 5.17 5.92 -11.75
CA SER A 58 4.70 6.11 -13.12
C SER A 58 3.19 5.90 -13.18
N VAL A 59 2.51 6.72 -13.98
CA VAL A 59 1.09 6.53 -14.35
C VAL A 59 0.92 5.53 -15.50
N PHE A 60 2.01 5.13 -16.15
CA PHE A 60 2.00 4.34 -17.39
C PHE A 60 2.12 2.83 -17.16
N GLU A 61 1.97 2.36 -15.92
CA GLU A 61 1.91 0.91 -15.66
C GLU A 61 0.51 0.35 -16.02
N PRO A 62 0.42 -0.91 -16.47
CA PRO A 62 -0.85 -1.56 -16.72
C PRO A 62 -1.73 -1.66 -15.47
N LEU A 63 -3.05 -1.80 -15.69
CA LEU A 63 -3.98 -2.21 -14.65
C LEU A 63 -3.45 -3.49 -13.96
N ASN A 64 -3.54 -3.53 -12.65
CA ASN A 64 -3.06 -4.63 -11.83
C ASN A 64 -3.97 -4.84 -10.61
N ASP A 65 -3.68 -5.86 -9.80
CA ASP A 65 -4.51 -6.23 -8.66
C ASP A 65 -4.58 -5.16 -7.56
N PHE A 66 -3.52 -4.38 -7.36
CA PHE A 66 -3.56 -3.23 -6.45
C PHE A 66 -4.51 -2.16 -6.98
N THR A 67 -4.29 -1.68 -8.21
CA THR A 67 -5.10 -0.61 -8.82
C THR A 67 -6.57 -1.01 -8.89
N ALA A 68 -6.86 -2.23 -9.34
CA ALA A 68 -8.22 -2.75 -9.40
C ALA A 68 -8.87 -2.84 -8.01
N THR A 69 -8.12 -3.24 -6.97
CA THR A 69 -8.64 -3.31 -5.60
C THR A 69 -9.05 -1.94 -5.08
N VAL A 70 -8.23 -0.91 -5.26
CA VAL A 70 -8.58 0.46 -4.86
C VAL A 70 -9.78 0.98 -5.65
N ILE A 71 -9.81 0.80 -6.98
CA ILE A 71 -10.94 1.21 -7.82
C ILE A 71 -12.23 0.53 -7.37
N GLY A 72 -12.19 -0.78 -7.13
CA GLY A 72 -13.33 -1.55 -6.67
C GLY A 72 -13.83 -1.12 -5.30
N MET A 73 -12.92 -0.85 -4.35
CA MET A 73 -13.28 -0.33 -3.03
C MET A 73 -13.99 1.03 -3.11
N ILE A 74 -13.49 1.95 -3.96
CA ILE A 74 -14.12 3.25 -4.17
C ILE A 74 -15.51 3.09 -4.79
N ARG A 75 -15.64 2.23 -5.80
CA ARG A 75 -16.91 1.97 -6.47
C ARG A 75 -17.97 1.39 -5.53
N ASP A 76 -17.58 0.44 -4.70
CA ASP A 76 -18.48 -0.30 -3.80
C ASP A 76 -18.64 0.39 -2.42
N ASP A 77 -18.11 1.60 -2.24
CA ASP A 77 -18.15 2.36 -0.99
C ASP A 77 -17.62 1.56 0.22
N VAL A 78 -16.55 0.80 0.00
CA VAL A 78 -15.87 0.04 1.07
C VAL A 78 -15.09 1.04 1.94
N PRO A 79 -15.21 0.98 3.29
CA PRO A 79 -14.43 1.83 4.17
C PRO A 79 -12.93 1.77 3.84
N PHE A 80 -12.37 2.91 3.41
CA PHE A 80 -11.01 2.95 2.88
C PHE A 80 -9.94 2.68 3.96
N ASN A 81 -10.29 2.89 5.23
CA ASN A 81 -9.52 2.45 6.41
C ASN A 81 -9.47 0.92 6.60
N THR A 82 -9.66 0.15 5.52
CA THR A 82 -9.45 -1.30 5.44
C THR A 82 -8.57 -1.72 4.26
N VAL A 83 -8.05 -0.76 3.49
CA VAL A 83 -7.25 -1.00 2.28
C VAL A 83 -5.89 -1.64 2.55
N LEU A 84 -5.31 -1.46 3.74
CA LEU A 84 -4.04 -2.02 4.20
C LEU A 84 -4.21 -3.23 5.14
N SER A 85 -5.41 -3.53 5.61
CA SER A 85 -5.64 -4.65 6.56
C SER A 85 -6.68 -5.68 6.11
N GLY A 86 -7.45 -5.39 5.07
CA GLY A 86 -8.55 -6.22 4.60
C GLY A 86 -8.13 -7.57 4.03
N ASP A 87 -9.00 -8.57 4.17
CA ASP A 87 -9.00 -9.74 3.29
C ASP A 87 -9.82 -9.42 2.04
N ILE A 88 -9.24 -8.58 1.17
CA ILE A 88 -9.97 -8.00 0.05
C ILE A 88 -9.11 -7.96 -1.20
N LEU A 89 -9.74 -8.30 -2.32
CA LEU A 89 -9.19 -8.17 -3.66
C LEU A 89 -10.36 -7.90 -4.62
N TYR A 90 -10.09 -7.20 -5.71
CA TYR A 90 -11.03 -7.07 -6.82
C TYR A 90 -10.47 -7.69 -8.08
N ILE A 91 -11.25 -8.60 -8.68
CA ILE A 91 -10.92 -9.27 -9.95
C ILE A 91 -12.02 -8.98 -10.97
N GLY A 92 -11.74 -9.08 -12.26
CA GLY A 92 -12.75 -9.05 -13.32
C GLY A 92 -13.73 -10.21 -13.21
N GLN A 93 -14.98 -9.97 -13.61
CA GLN A 93 -16.07 -10.93 -13.58
C GLN A 93 -16.42 -11.54 -14.94
N SER A 94 -15.95 -10.93 -16.03
CA SER A 94 -16.20 -11.37 -17.40
C SER A 94 -15.61 -12.76 -17.66
N VAL A 95 -16.40 -13.63 -18.30
CA VAL A 95 -16.03 -15.04 -18.56
C VAL A 95 -14.94 -15.20 -19.62
N SER A 96 -14.67 -14.17 -20.43
CA SER A 96 -13.62 -14.15 -21.45
C SER A 96 -12.22 -13.84 -20.89
N LEU A 97 -12.11 -13.51 -19.60
CA LEU A 97 -10.84 -13.15 -19.00
C LEU A 97 -10.01 -14.39 -18.65
N PRO A 98 -8.68 -14.32 -18.79
CA PRO A 98 -7.78 -15.29 -18.15
C PRO A 98 -8.12 -15.40 -16.67
N THR A 99 -8.00 -16.59 -16.07
CA THR A 99 -8.19 -16.73 -14.62
C THR A 99 -7.18 -15.86 -13.87
N TYR A 100 -7.60 -15.22 -12.77
CA TYR A 100 -6.68 -14.50 -11.90
C TYR A 100 -5.51 -15.40 -11.50
N SER A 101 -4.31 -14.85 -11.59
CA SER A 101 -3.08 -15.51 -11.16
C SER A 101 -2.30 -14.59 -10.25
N TYR A 102 -1.87 -15.11 -9.10
CA TYR A 102 -0.98 -14.41 -8.18
C TYR A 102 0.48 -14.38 -8.66
N SER A 103 0.78 -14.99 -9.82
CA SER A 103 2.13 -15.04 -10.41
C SER A 103 2.32 -14.19 -11.68
N ASN A 104 1.24 -13.65 -12.26
CA ASN A 104 1.32 -12.82 -13.48
C ASN A 104 0.24 -11.73 -13.50
N ASN A 105 0.24 -10.88 -14.55
CA ASN A 105 -0.73 -9.80 -14.71
C ASN A 105 -1.75 -10.04 -15.82
N SER A 106 -1.80 -11.24 -16.42
CA SER A 106 -2.55 -11.47 -17.66
C SER A 106 -4.05 -11.20 -17.51
N HIS A 107 -4.60 -11.44 -16.33
CA HIS A 107 -6.01 -11.16 -16.03
C HIS A 107 -6.34 -9.66 -16.16
N TYR A 108 -5.56 -8.79 -15.52
CA TYR A 108 -5.81 -7.34 -15.54
C TYR A 108 -5.38 -6.67 -16.84
N GLN A 109 -4.30 -7.16 -17.47
CA GLN A 109 -3.93 -6.72 -18.81
C GLN A 109 -5.06 -6.98 -19.81
N ALA A 110 -5.71 -8.16 -19.74
CA ALA A 110 -6.83 -8.48 -20.61
C ALA A 110 -8.06 -7.58 -20.40
N ILE A 111 -8.33 -7.14 -19.16
CA ILE A 111 -9.39 -6.17 -18.86
C ILE A 111 -9.10 -4.85 -19.59
N GLU A 112 -7.86 -4.38 -19.51
CA GLU A 112 -7.42 -3.13 -20.14
C GLU A 112 -7.40 -3.24 -21.67
N ASP A 113 -6.82 -4.30 -22.23
CA ASP A 113 -6.73 -4.53 -23.68
C ASP A 113 -8.11 -4.65 -24.35
N GLN A 114 -9.09 -5.22 -23.64
CA GLN A 114 -10.48 -5.34 -24.11
C GLN A 114 -11.30 -4.06 -23.86
N GLY A 115 -10.78 -3.08 -23.13
CA GLY A 115 -11.49 -1.85 -22.79
C GLY A 115 -12.75 -2.10 -21.97
N LEU A 116 -12.72 -3.09 -21.06
CA LEU A 116 -13.85 -3.40 -20.19
C LEU A 116 -14.11 -2.25 -19.20
N ASP A 117 -15.37 -2.05 -18.84
CA ASP A 117 -15.82 -0.93 -18.01
C ASP A 117 -15.59 -1.23 -16.52
N LEU A 118 -14.58 -0.60 -15.89
CA LEU A 118 -14.24 -0.83 -14.49
C LEU A 118 -15.34 -0.38 -13.52
N SER A 119 -16.29 0.47 -13.95
CA SER A 119 -17.47 0.83 -13.16
C SER A 119 -18.44 -0.35 -12.97
N SER A 120 -18.26 -1.46 -13.69
CA SER A 120 -19.09 -2.66 -13.54
C SER A 120 -18.30 -3.97 -13.55
N GLU A 121 -17.14 -4.03 -14.20
CA GLU A 121 -16.37 -5.26 -14.46
C GLU A 121 -15.79 -5.91 -13.20
N LEU A 122 -15.43 -5.12 -12.19
CA LEU A 122 -14.75 -5.64 -11.01
C LEU A 122 -15.74 -6.32 -10.04
N LYS A 123 -15.34 -7.43 -9.43
CA LYS A 123 -16.06 -8.08 -8.34
C LYS A 123 -15.14 -8.26 -7.13
N ARG A 124 -15.67 -7.97 -5.95
CA ARG A 124 -14.98 -8.20 -4.69
C ARG A 124 -14.85 -9.70 -4.42
N VAL A 125 -13.67 -10.13 -4.01
CA VAL A 125 -13.36 -11.48 -3.55
C VAL A 125 -12.49 -11.43 -2.30
N SER A 126 -12.41 -12.54 -1.56
CA SER A 126 -11.45 -12.70 -0.47
C SER A 126 -10.06 -12.97 -1.06
N GLN A 127 -9.06 -12.18 -0.63
CA GLN A 127 -7.68 -12.36 -1.07
C GLN A 127 -7.13 -13.71 -0.61
N SER A 128 -7.43 -14.15 0.61
CA SER A 128 -6.99 -15.42 1.17
C SER A 128 -7.51 -16.62 0.39
N GLN A 129 -8.78 -16.56 -0.06
CA GLN A 129 -9.39 -17.62 -0.87
C GLN A 129 -8.79 -17.73 -2.27
N ILE A 130 -8.36 -16.62 -2.86
CA ILE A 130 -7.89 -16.55 -4.25
C ILE A 130 -6.37 -16.73 -4.35
N THR A 131 -5.60 -16.28 -3.36
CA THR A 131 -4.13 -16.34 -3.36
C THR A 131 -3.57 -17.54 -2.60
N GLY A 132 -4.39 -18.18 -1.74
CA GLY A 132 -3.93 -19.24 -0.83
C GLY A 132 -3.15 -18.72 0.39
N LEU A 133 -3.02 -17.40 0.56
CA LEU A 133 -2.49 -16.82 1.79
C LEU A 133 -3.41 -17.14 2.97
N PRO A 134 -2.88 -17.49 4.16
CA PRO A 134 -3.67 -17.53 5.37
C PRO A 134 -4.39 -16.19 5.60
N ALA A 135 -5.64 -16.22 6.09
CA ALA A 135 -6.42 -15.00 6.27
C ALA A 135 -5.74 -13.97 7.19
N ASN A 136 -4.97 -14.40 8.19
CA ASN A 136 -4.20 -13.50 9.04
C ASN A 136 -2.97 -12.89 8.36
N ALA A 137 -2.51 -13.46 7.24
CA ALA A 137 -1.37 -13.00 6.46
C ALA A 137 -1.76 -12.01 5.35
N THR A 138 -3.05 -11.78 5.10
CA THR A 138 -3.49 -10.77 4.12
C THR A 138 -3.53 -9.37 4.73
N ALA A 139 -3.15 -8.37 3.95
CA ALA A 139 -3.06 -6.96 4.34
C ALA A 139 -3.51 -6.07 3.17
N GLY A 140 -4.72 -6.33 2.65
CA GLY A 140 -5.34 -5.63 1.54
C GLY A 140 -4.40 -5.46 0.35
N VAL A 141 -4.17 -4.21 -0.05
CA VAL A 141 -3.31 -3.90 -1.21
C VAL A 141 -1.84 -4.22 -0.98
N LEU A 142 -1.36 -4.27 0.27
CA LEU A 142 0.06 -4.54 0.60
C LEU A 142 0.48 -5.96 0.23
N THR A 143 -0.47 -6.90 0.20
CA THR A 143 -0.24 -8.32 -0.12
C THR A 143 -0.74 -8.70 -1.51
N THR A 144 -1.03 -7.71 -2.35
CA THR A 144 -1.25 -7.92 -3.79
C THR A 144 0.06 -8.30 -4.49
N ARG A 145 -0.04 -8.94 -5.66
CA ARG A 145 1.13 -9.25 -6.48
C ARG A 145 1.84 -7.97 -6.91
N ALA A 146 1.11 -6.94 -7.33
CA ALA A 146 1.71 -5.68 -7.75
C ALA A 146 2.53 -5.01 -6.64
N ALA A 147 1.98 -4.91 -5.42
CA ALA A 147 2.74 -4.40 -4.27
C ALA A 147 3.96 -5.27 -3.96
N ALA A 148 3.79 -6.59 -3.96
CA ALA A 148 4.88 -7.51 -3.65
C ALA A 148 6.03 -7.42 -4.65
N LYS A 149 5.70 -7.40 -5.94
CA LYS A 149 6.68 -7.22 -7.03
C LYS A 149 7.43 -5.91 -6.86
N ALA A 150 6.73 -4.82 -6.57
CA ALA A 150 7.34 -3.50 -6.48
C ALA A 150 8.17 -3.32 -5.21
N PHE A 151 7.73 -3.85 -4.06
CA PHE A 151 8.24 -3.39 -2.77
C PHE A 151 8.78 -4.50 -1.85
N PHE A 152 8.67 -5.77 -2.24
CA PHE A 152 9.26 -6.91 -1.52
C PHE A 152 10.44 -7.58 -2.25
N SER A 153 10.67 -7.33 -3.55
CA SER A 153 11.76 -7.97 -4.33
C SER A 153 13.18 -7.67 -3.80
N GLY A 154 13.36 -6.62 -2.98
CA GLY A 154 14.68 -6.21 -2.49
C GLY A 154 14.79 -5.94 -0.99
N GLY A 155 16.05 -5.96 -0.52
CA GLY A 155 16.43 -5.54 0.83
C GLY A 155 15.68 -6.27 1.93
N THR A 156 15.32 -5.55 2.99
CA THR A 156 14.67 -6.12 4.17
C THR A 156 13.32 -5.44 4.44
N ASN A 157 12.53 -5.29 3.36
CA ASN A 157 11.15 -4.78 3.30
C ASN A 157 10.92 -3.32 3.69
N ARG A 158 11.98 -2.49 3.70
CA ARG A 158 11.87 -1.04 3.99
C ARG A 158 11.12 -0.26 2.90
N ALA A 159 11.23 -0.68 1.64
CA ALA A 159 10.51 -0.07 0.52
C ALA A 159 8.98 -0.16 0.72
N MET A 160 8.47 -1.32 1.14
CA MET A 160 7.04 -1.50 1.41
C MET A 160 6.52 -0.47 2.41
N LEU A 161 7.20 -0.29 3.55
CA LEU A 161 6.77 0.71 4.52
C LEU A 161 6.86 2.13 3.94
N ARG A 162 7.99 2.49 3.31
CA ARG A 162 8.19 3.82 2.74
C ARG A 162 7.07 4.21 1.78
N PHE A 163 6.80 3.38 0.77
CA PHE A 163 5.76 3.66 -0.21
C PHE A 163 4.36 3.62 0.40
N THR A 164 4.11 2.77 1.41
CA THR A 164 2.85 2.82 2.17
C THR A 164 2.67 4.19 2.84
N MET A 165 3.71 4.74 3.48
CA MET A 165 3.63 6.06 4.11
C MET A 165 3.45 7.18 3.08
N MET A 166 4.19 7.13 1.97
CA MET A 166 4.05 8.12 0.91
C MET A 166 2.63 8.13 0.31
N ASN A 167 2.08 6.95 0.02
CA ASN A 167 0.82 6.82 -0.71
C ASN A 167 -0.42 7.00 0.18
N PHE A 168 -0.36 6.57 1.45
CA PHE A 168 -1.53 6.56 2.34
C PHE A 168 -1.44 7.56 3.50
N MET A 169 -0.27 8.12 3.78
CA MET A 169 -0.07 9.11 4.84
C MET A 169 0.49 10.44 4.31
N CYS A 170 0.65 10.58 2.98
CA CYS A 170 1.19 11.78 2.34
C CYS A 170 2.52 12.26 2.96
N THR A 171 3.33 11.33 3.48
CA THR A 171 4.55 11.63 4.23
C THR A 171 5.64 10.63 3.88
N ASP A 172 6.81 11.11 3.46
CA ASP A 172 8.00 10.28 3.22
C ASP A 172 8.88 10.17 4.48
N LEU A 173 9.76 9.18 4.53
CA LEU A 173 10.61 8.87 5.69
C LEU A 173 11.54 10.02 6.07
N GLU A 174 12.01 10.80 5.11
CA GLU A 174 12.85 11.98 5.33
C GLU A 174 12.13 13.05 6.18
N GLN A 175 10.82 13.18 6.01
CA GLN A 175 10.03 14.19 6.73
C GLN A 175 9.79 13.82 8.19
N ILE A 176 9.94 12.54 8.55
CA ILE A 176 9.68 11.97 9.88
C ILE A 176 10.94 11.41 10.54
N GLN A 177 12.11 11.89 10.14
CA GLN A 177 13.35 11.58 10.84
C GLN A 177 13.26 11.97 12.32
N ASP A 178 13.58 11.04 13.21
CA ASP A 178 13.57 11.24 14.66
C ASP A 178 14.77 10.53 15.31
N ASN A 179 15.82 11.31 15.60
CA ASN A 179 17.01 10.83 16.31
C ASN A 179 16.84 10.76 17.84
N THR A 180 15.63 11.02 18.37
CA THR A 180 15.32 10.93 19.80
C THR A 180 14.71 9.58 20.19
N ARG A 181 14.44 8.69 19.23
CA ARG A 181 13.92 7.33 19.48
C ARG A 181 15.05 6.33 19.76
N PRO A 182 14.79 5.28 20.57
CA PRO A 182 15.74 4.19 20.78
C PRO A 182 16.22 3.56 19.47
N THR A 183 17.50 3.19 19.42
CA THR A 183 18.16 2.55 18.27
C THR A 183 18.26 1.03 18.40
N ASP A 184 17.60 0.47 19.41
CA ASP A 184 17.67 -0.94 19.83
C ASP A 184 17.14 -1.93 18.78
N ARG A 185 16.23 -1.47 17.93
CA ARG A 185 15.66 -2.25 16.81
C ARG A 185 16.33 -1.99 15.46
N ILE A 186 17.34 -1.12 15.39
CA ILE A 186 18.09 -0.92 14.15
C ILE A 186 18.91 -2.18 13.88
N ARG A 187 18.64 -2.80 12.72
CA ARG A 187 19.18 -4.11 12.36
C ARG A 187 20.69 -4.11 12.12
N GLN A 188 21.24 -5.32 12.06
CA GLN A 188 22.65 -5.58 11.75
C GLN A 188 23.08 -5.10 10.36
N ASP A 189 22.13 -4.91 9.43
CA ASP A 189 22.39 -4.58 8.03
C ASP A 189 22.79 -3.11 7.79
N VAL A 190 22.67 -2.25 8.80
CA VAL A 190 23.05 -0.83 8.75
C VAL A 190 24.40 -0.63 9.43
N SER A 191 25.39 -0.08 8.70
CA SER A 191 26.70 0.24 9.29
C SER A 191 26.59 1.28 10.40
N ARG A 192 27.39 1.13 11.46
CA ARG A 192 27.52 2.14 12.54
C ARG A 192 28.69 3.09 12.36
N SER A 193 29.56 2.81 11.39
CA SER A 193 30.63 3.71 10.93
C SER A 193 30.65 3.74 9.39
N PRO A 194 29.55 4.14 8.73
CA PRO A 194 29.52 4.26 7.28
C PRO A 194 30.60 5.24 6.81
N GLY A 195 31.48 4.79 5.91
CA GLY A 195 32.65 5.58 5.50
C GLY A 195 33.71 5.80 6.59
N GLY A 196 33.68 5.02 7.68
CA GLY A 196 34.57 5.17 8.83
C GLY A 196 34.12 6.23 9.85
N ASP A 197 32.97 6.87 9.66
CA ASP A 197 32.47 7.95 10.51
C ASP A 197 31.14 7.57 11.19
N SER A 198 31.17 7.39 12.50
CA SER A 198 29.97 7.05 13.28
C SER A 198 28.99 8.21 13.44
N ARG A 199 29.42 9.45 13.21
CA ARG A 199 28.54 10.63 13.26
C ARG A 199 27.48 10.57 12.17
N LEU A 200 27.79 9.98 11.02
CA LEU A 200 26.82 9.81 9.94
C LEU A 200 25.69 8.86 10.36
N PHE A 201 26.02 7.78 11.06
CA PHE A 201 25.00 6.90 11.63
C PHE A 201 24.11 7.66 12.64
N LEU A 202 24.73 8.36 13.60
CA LEU A 202 24.02 9.05 14.67
C LEU A 202 23.13 10.19 14.16
N ASN A 203 23.58 10.93 13.13
CA ASN A 203 22.90 12.14 12.67
C ASN A 203 21.97 11.91 11.47
N ALA A 204 22.16 10.84 10.69
CA ALA A 204 21.37 10.58 9.49
C ALA A 204 20.63 9.24 9.55
N CYS A 205 21.36 8.13 9.75
CA CYS A 205 20.76 6.80 9.68
C CYS A 205 19.79 6.54 10.84
N ALA A 206 20.20 6.85 12.07
CA ALA A 206 19.36 6.63 13.25
C ALA A 206 18.02 7.38 13.15
N GLY A 207 18.01 8.56 12.54
CA GLY A 207 16.80 9.36 12.34
C GLY A 207 15.69 8.61 11.60
N CYS A 208 16.00 7.94 10.49
CA CYS A 208 15.01 7.12 9.78
C CYS A 208 14.82 5.76 10.47
N HIS A 209 15.91 5.08 10.78
CA HIS A 209 15.89 3.67 11.16
C HIS A 209 15.29 3.41 12.54
N SER A 210 15.43 4.31 13.50
CA SER A 210 14.88 4.09 14.85
C SER A 210 13.36 3.95 14.85
N GLY A 211 12.65 4.61 13.94
CA GLY A 211 11.20 4.44 13.79
C GLY A 211 10.78 3.41 12.75
N MET A 212 11.50 3.37 11.62
CA MET A 212 11.17 2.51 10.49
C MET A 212 11.43 1.03 10.77
N ASP A 213 12.59 0.66 11.33
CA ASP A 213 12.99 -0.74 11.48
C ASP A 213 12.05 -1.56 12.40
N PRO A 214 11.58 -1.03 13.55
CA PRO A 214 10.52 -1.66 14.33
C PRO A 214 9.26 -1.98 13.53
N LEU A 215 8.77 -1.05 12.72
CA LEU A 215 7.54 -1.21 11.94
C LEU A 215 7.72 -2.21 10.79
N VAL A 216 8.84 -2.12 10.07
CA VAL A 216 9.14 -3.01 8.93
C VAL A 216 9.23 -4.49 9.34
N GLN A 217 9.43 -4.79 10.62
CA GLN A 217 9.40 -6.15 11.12
C GLN A 217 8.06 -6.85 10.88
N ALA A 218 6.94 -6.11 10.76
CA ALA A 218 5.64 -6.66 10.37
C ALA A 218 5.70 -7.46 9.05
N PHE A 219 6.69 -7.18 8.20
CA PHE A 219 6.88 -7.85 6.92
C PHE A 219 7.94 -8.97 6.97
N ALA A 220 8.43 -9.38 8.15
CA ALA A 220 9.55 -10.31 8.27
C ALA A 220 9.31 -11.68 7.60
N TYR A 221 8.06 -12.09 7.47
CA TYR A 221 7.67 -13.36 6.85
C TYR A 221 7.35 -13.24 5.35
N TYR A 222 7.49 -12.05 4.76
CA TYR A 222 7.12 -11.75 3.38
C TYR A 222 8.34 -11.53 2.48
N ASP A 223 8.32 -12.14 1.31
CA ASP A 223 9.29 -11.94 0.25
C ASP A 223 8.60 -11.94 -1.12
N TYR A 224 9.35 -11.63 -2.18
CA TYR A 224 8.88 -11.82 -3.55
C TYR A 224 9.86 -12.73 -4.30
N ASP A 225 9.32 -13.76 -4.92
CA ASP A 225 10.09 -14.69 -5.75
C ASP A 225 10.00 -14.21 -7.20
N ASP A 226 11.03 -13.50 -7.68
CA ASP A 226 11.10 -12.98 -9.05
C ASP A 226 10.99 -14.09 -10.12
N ALA A 227 11.50 -15.28 -9.83
CA ALA A 227 11.42 -16.40 -10.76
C ALA A 227 9.99 -16.96 -10.88
N LYS A 228 9.25 -16.98 -9.77
CA LYS A 228 7.83 -17.37 -9.76
C LYS A 228 6.88 -16.23 -10.09
N GLY A 229 7.30 -14.98 -9.95
CA GLY A 229 6.49 -13.79 -10.16
C GLY A 229 5.43 -13.54 -9.08
N SER A 230 5.63 -14.07 -7.86
CA SER A 230 4.62 -14.11 -6.81
C SER A 230 5.16 -13.75 -5.42
N LEU A 231 4.28 -13.22 -4.56
CA LEU A 231 4.53 -13.08 -3.13
C LEU A 231 4.84 -14.44 -2.50
N VAL A 232 5.84 -14.47 -1.63
CA VAL A 232 6.17 -15.59 -0.74
C VAL A 232 5.82 -15.19 0.68
N TYR A 233 5.06 -16.04 1.37
CA TYR A 233 4.80 -15.91 2.79
C TYR A 233 5.11 -17.23 3.50
N THR A 234 5.94 -17.16 4.54
CA THR A 234 6.30 -18.34 5.35
C THR A 234 5.98 -18.08 6.81
N ALA A 235 4.85 -18.61 7.27
CA ALA A 235 4.39 -18.41 8.64
C ALA A 235 5.46 -18.82 9.65
N ASN A 236 5.70 -17.96 10.64
CA ASN A 236 6.66 -18.17 11.74
C ASN A 236 8.13 -18.30 11.29
N GLN A 237 8.47 -17.87 10.06
CA GLN A 237 9.83 -17.95 9.55
C GLN A 237 10.27 -16.63 8.91
N VAL A 238 11.24 -15.97 9.53
CA VAL A 238 11.88 -14.77 8.98
C VAL A 238 12.55 -15.09 7.65
N GLN A 239 12.30 -14.27 6.64
CA GLN A 239 12.84 -14.46 5.30
C GLN A 239 14.37 -14.30 5.32
N PRO A 240 15.12 -15.14 4.58
CA PRO A 240 16.59 -15.16 4.61
C PRO A 240 17.25 -13.79 4.36
N LYS A 241 16.58 -12.92 3.58
CA LYS A 241 17.08 -11.57 3.26
C LYS A 241 17.37 -10.69 4.48
N TYR A 242 16.72 -10.93 5.62
CA TYR A 242 16.97 -10.21 6.86
C TYR A 242 18.37 -10.45 7.45
N LEU A 243 19.09 -11.50 7.01
CA LEU A 243 20.42 -11.85 7.51
C LEU A 243 21.54 -11.75 6.46
N ILE A 244 21.25 -11.35 5.22
CA ILE A 244 22.24 -11.25 4.13
C ILE A 244 23.39 -10.30 4.51
N ASN A 245 23.09 -9.23 5.26
CA ASN A 245 24.05 -8.20 5.66
C ASN A 245 24.35 -8.23 7.18
N SER A 246 24.19 -9.38 7.83
CA SER A 246 24.39 -9.55 9.28
C SER A 246 25.80 -9.18 9.78
N ASN A 247 26.79 -9.17 8.88
CA ASN A 247 28.17 -8.81 9.22
C ASN A 247 28.44 -7.28 9.21
N ASN A 248 27.51 -6.44 8.72
CA ASN A 248 27.73 -4.98 8.68
C ASN A 248 27.85 -4.39 10.09
N PHE A 249 27.03 -4.85 11.03
CA PHE A 249 27.16 -4.54 12.44
C PHE A 249 26.60 -5.68 13.29
N LYS A 250 27.46 -6.66 13.64
CA LYS A 250 27.06 -7.87 14.40
C LYS A 250 26.27 -7.59 15.69
N PRO A 251 26.56 -6.54 16.47
CA PRO A 251 25.78 -6.24 17.67
C PRO A 251 24.40 -5.62 17.40
N GLY A 252 24.04 -5.34 16.14
CA GLY A 252 22.73 -4.82 15.77
C GLY A 252 21.60 -5.82 16.00
N TYR A 253 20.37 -5.35 15.89
CA TYR A 253 19.19 -6.17 16.13
C TYR A 253 19.05 -7.32 15.12
N ILE A 254 18.72 -8.51 15.63
CA ILE A 254 18.41 -9.71 14.84
C ILE A 254 16.89 -9.84 14.82
N THR A 255 16.30 -9.78 13.63
CA THR A 255 14.86 -10.03 13.45
C THR A 255 14.56 -11.52 13.62
N THR A 256 13.74 -11.85 14.62
CA THR A 256 13.39 -13.23 14.99
C THR A 256 11.94 -13.61 14.67
N ASP A 257 11.08 -12.62 14.49
CA ASP A 257 9.64 -12.77 14.26
C ASP A 257 9.08 -11.59 13.46
N ASP A 258 7.75 -11.51 13.34
CA ASP A 258 7.02 -10.41 12.70
C ASP A 258 6.40 -9.41 13.70
N HIS A 259 6.88 -9.37 14.94
CA HIS A 259 6.45 -8.41 15.96
C HIS A 259 7.00 -7.01 15.68
N TRP A 260 6.11 -6.02 15.63
CA TRP A 260 6.44 -4.63 15.38
C TRP A 260 5.99 -3.72 16.54
N ASP A 261 6.71 -2.62 16.72
CA ASP A 261 6.45 -1.57 17.70
C ASP A 261 6.42 -0.20 17.01
N ASN A 262 5.44 0.66 17.32
CA ASN A 262 5.34 1.99 16.75
C ASN A 262 6.00 3.05 17.66
N TYR A 263 7.31 3.25 17.49
CA TYR A 263 8.05 4.25 18.25
C TYR A 263 7.61 5.70 17.94
N TRP A 264 6.98 5.94 16.79
CA TRP A 264 6.46 7.26 16.39
C TRP A 264 5.20 7.67 17.16
N ARG A 265 4.65 6.80 18.01
CA ARG A 265 3.66 7.19 19.04
C ARG A 265 4.22 8.10 20.11
N HIS A 266 5.54 8.33 20.13
CA HIS A 266 6.20 9.29 21.00
C HIS A 266 7.14 10.19 20.20
N GLY A 267 7.62 11.26 20.82
CA GLY A 267 8.49 12.22 20.15
C GLY A 267 7.76 13.13 19.14
N PRO A 268 8.52 13.76 18.22
CA PRO A 268 7.99 14.70 17.22
C PRO A 268 6.93 14.08 16.30
N ASN A 269 7.04 12.77 16.01
CA ASN A 269 6.13 12.09 15.08
C ASN A 269 4.77 11.72 15.68
N ARG A 270 4.50 12.07 16.95
CA ARG A 270 3.14 12.07 17.50
C ARG A 270 2.15 12.94 16.71
N ARG A 271 2.66 13.89 15.93
CA ARG A 271 1.85 14.71 15.02
C ARG A 271 1.09 13.90 13.97
N LEU A 272 1.52 12.66 13.70
CA LEU A 272 0.77 11.71 12.87
C LEU A 272 -0.53 11.26 13.56
N GLN A 273 -0.72 11.57 14.85
CA GLN A 273 -1.98 11.38 15.58
C GLN A 273 -2.50 9.94 15.48
N TRP A 274 -1.72 9.03 16.05
CA TRP A 274 -2.05 7.61 16.17
C TRP A 274 -3.25 7.38 17.09
N ASP A 275 -4.12 6.44 16.75
CA ASP A 275 -5.28 6.11 17.59
C ASP A 275 -4.83 5.56 18.95
N SER A 276 -5.22 6.28 20.01
CA SER A 276 -4.99 5.90 21.41
C SER A 276 -5.69 4.61 21.84
N SER A 277 -6.70 4.15 21.10
CA SER A 277 -7.40 2.88 21.36
C SER A 277 -6.59 1.65 20.93
N LEU A 278 -5.64 1.83 20.01
CA LEU A 278 -4.75 0.78 19.52
C LEU A 278 -3.48 0.66 20.40
N PRO A 279 -2.93 -0.56 20.54
CA PRO A 279 -1.80 -0.82 21.43
C PRO A 279 -0.47 -0.20 20.96
N GLY A 280 -0.36 0.18 19.68
CA GLY A 280 0.88 0.70 19.12
C GLY A 280 1.97 -0.35 18.90
N ASN A 281 1.59 -1.62 18.89
CA ASN A 281 2.42 -2.76 18.55
C ASN A 281 1.51 -3.88 18.00
N GLY A 282 2.11 -4.91 17.41
CA GLY A 282 1.35 -6.03 16.88
C GLY A 282 2.23 -7.01 16.12
N ASN A 283 1.60 -7.97 15.45
CA ASN A 283 2.30 -8.98 14.65
C ASN A 283 1.78 -8.98 13.21
N GLY A 284 2.69 -8.98 12.25
CA GLY A 284 2.38 -9.14 10.84
C GLY A 284 1.79 -7.90 10.14
N ALA A 285 1.82 -7.94 8.81
CA ALA A 285 1.42 -6.84 7.93
C ALA A 285 -0.01 -6.33 8.18
N ARG A 286 -0.96 -7.23 8.47
CA ARG A 286 -2.35 -6.88 8.73
C ARG A 286 -2.52 -5.94 9.92
N SER A 287 -1.87 -6.25 11.03
CA SER A 287 -2.02 -5.44 12.25
C SER A 287 -1.31 -4.11 12.12
N LEU A 288 -0.16 -4.06 11.41
CA LEU A 288 0.47 -2.81 11.03
C LEU A 288 -0.44 -1.98 10.12
N GLY A 289 -1.11 -2.60 9.15
CA GLY A 289 -2.09 -1.93 8.29
C GLY A 289 -3.15 -1.21 9.12
N LYS A 290 -3.71 -1.89 10.15
CA LYS A 290 -4.68 -1.27 11.08
C LYS A 290 -4.11 -0.09 11.85
N GLU A 291 -2.87 -0.18 12.31
CA GLU A 291 -2.19 0.92 13.00
C GLU A 291 -2.09 2.17 12.11
N LEU A 292 -1.72 1.98 10.84
CA LEU A 292 -1.61 3.07 9.86
C LEU A 292 -2.99 3.63 9.49
N GLU A 293 -3.97 2.76 9.22
CA GLU A 293 -5.35 3.12 8.84
C GLU A 293 -6.11 3.92 9.89
N ASN A 294 -5.72 3.83 11.16
CA ASN A 294 -6.37 4.54 12.27
C ASN A 294 -5.58 5.79 12.72
N SER A 295 -4.51 6.17 12.01
CA SER A 295 -3.87 7.46 12.18
C SER A 295 -4.74 8.57 11.57
N HIS A 296 -4.81 9.75 12.20
CA HIS A 296 -5.47 10.91 11.57
C HIS A 296 -4.76 11.36 10.27
N GLN A 297 -3.47 11.04 10.10
CA GLN A 297 -2.73 11.36 8.89
C GLN A 297 -3.13 10.45 7.70
N PHE A 298 -3.81 9.33 7.97
CA PHE A 298 -4.27 8.41 6.93
C PHE A 298 -5.28 9.09 6.00
N ALA A 299 -5.06 8.94 4.70
CA ALA A 299 -5.83 9.57 3.63
C ALA A 299 -7.19 8.89 3.37
#